data_AF-A0A6N2YMW3-F1
#
_entry.id   AF-A0A6N2YMW3-F1
#
_cell.length_a   1.000
_cell.length_b   1.000
_cell.length_c   1.000
_cell.angle_alpha   90.00
_cell.angle_beta   90.00
_cell.angle_gamma   90.00
#
_symmetry.space_group_name_H-M   'P 1'
#
loop_
_entity.id
_entity.type
_entity.pdbx_description
1 polymer ?
#
loop_
_entity_poly.entity_id
_entity_poly.type
_entity_poly.pdbx_seq_one_letter_code
_entity_poly.pdbx_strand_id
1 'polypeptide(L)'
;MKKENKNNLRSFRYSDRVAEILEGFDGDSMNAKFENLVLYCFDGLEDKKKEYERLDNLIVDSRKTWRELGDTLYVVGDMVKELNSIRRRIEELSKELGVVEKACYKE
;
A
#
# COMPACT_ATOMS: atom_id res chain seq x y z
N MET A 1 -6.59 28.30 -13.18
CA MET A 1 -6.94 29.19 -12.05
C MET A 1 -7.86 30.29 -12.54
N LYS A 2 -9.06 30.44 -11.95
CA LYS A 2 -9.90 31.62 -12.18
C LYS A 2 -9.16 32.83 -11.62
N LYS A 3 -9.00 33.88 -12.41
CA LYS A 3 -8.31 35.11 -12.00
C LYS A 3 -9.32 35.94 -11.20
N GLU A 4 -9.20 35.96 -9.88
CA GLU A 4 -10.08 36.74 -9.02
C GLU A 4 -9.68 38.23 -9.03
N ASN A 5 -10.67 39.11 -8.96
CA ASN A 5 -10.44 40.56 -8.96
C ASN A 5 -9.95 41.02 -7.58
N LYS A 6 -8.75 41.60 -7.52
CA LYS A 6 -8.09 42.06 -6.29
C LYS A 6 -8.64 43.40 -5.80
N ASN A 7 -9.86 43.40 -5.28
CA ASN A 7 -10.58 44.63 -4.90
C ASN A 7 -10.35 45.07 -3.44
N ASN A 8 -9.68 44.25 -2.62
CA ASN A 8 -9.50 44.51 -1.19
C ASN A 8 -8.06 44.99 -0.92
N LEU A 9 -7.87 46.30 -0.79
CA LEU A 9 -6.56 46.90 -0.49
C LEU A 9 -6.49 47.26 0.99
N ARG A 10 -5.72 46.51 1.77
CA ARG A 10 -5.46 46.76 3.19
C ARG A 10 -3.99 46.56 3.51
N SER A 11 -3.43 47.46 4.31
CA SER A 11 -2.09 47.30 4.87
C SER A 11 -2.19 46.57 6.21
N PHE A 12 -1.30 45.60 6.44
CA PHE A 12 -1.15 44.91 7.72
C PHE A 12 0.34 44.81 8.07
N ARG A 13 0.62 44.71 9.37
CA ARG A 13 1.98 44.46 9.89
C ARG A 13 2.11 42.99 10.21
N TYR A 14 3.29 42.43 9.99
CA TYR A 14 3.63 41.05 10.29
C TYR A 14 5.06 40.98 10.84
N SER A 15 5.42 39.87 11.46
CA SER A 15 6.74 39.68 12.08
C SER A 15 7.81 39.33 11.04
N ASP A 16 9.08 39.50 11.40
CA ASP A 16 10.21 39.12 10.54
C ASP A 16 10.16 37.64 10.13
N ARG A 17 9.71 36.76 11.05
CA ARG A 17 9.47 35.34 10.75
C ARG A 17 8.45 35.13 9.63
N VAL A 18 7.38 35.93 9.59
CA VAL A 18 6.39 35.84 8.51
C VAL A 18 6.98 36.38 7.20
N ALA A 19 7.86 37.39 7.27
CA ALA A 19 8.60 37.87 6.11
C ALA A 19 9.44 36.75 5.48
N GLU A 20 10.21 36.04 6.29
CA GLU A 20 11.05 34.90 5.84
C GLU A 20 10.21 33.79 5.19
N ILE A 21 9.06 33.45 5.78
CA ILE A 21 8.15 32.45 5.22
C ILE A 21 7.62 32.92 3.85
N LEU A 22 7.18 34.19 3.77
CA LEU A 22 6.64 34.74 2.52
C LEU A 22 7.69 34.80 1.41
N GLU A 23 8.97 35.07 1.72
CA GLU A 23 10.00 35.12 0.70
C GLU A 23 10.17 33.80 -0.07
N GLY A 24 9.89 32.67 0.58
CA GLY A 24 9.94 31.34 -0.03
C GLY A 24 8.74 30.96 -0.91
N PHE A 25 7.71 31.80 -0.99
CA PHE A 25 6.54 31.59 -1.85
C PHE A 25 6.67 32.32 -3.19
N ASP A 26 6.16 31.69 -4.25
CA ASP A 26 6.15 32.27 -5.59
C ASP A 26 5.23 33.50 -5.67
N GLY A 27 5.66 34.52 -6.41
CA GLY A 27 4.84 35.70 -6.70
C GLY A 27 5.66 36.99 -6.88
N ASP A 28 5.24 37.81 -7.84
CA ASP A 28 5.95 39.05 -8.23
C ASP A 28 5.83 40.19 -7.19
N SER A 29 4.95 40.04 -6.21
CA SER A 29 4.75 41.03 -5.15
C SER A 29 4.45 40.35 -3.83
N MET A 30 4.71 41.05 -2.72
CA MET A 30 4.38 40.59 -1.38
C MET A 30 2.92 40.15 -1.22
N ASN A 31 1.99 40.90 -1.82
CA ASN A 31 0.57 40.54 -1.81
C ASN A 31 0.30 39.24 -2.58
N ALA A 32 0.99 39.01 -3.70
CA ALA A 32 0.86 37.76 -4.45
C ALA A 32 1.44 36.57 -3.68
N LYS A 33 2.61 36.74 -3.04
CA LYS A 33 3.21 35.71 -2.19
C LYS A 33 2.30 35.35 -1.01
N PHE A 34 1.69 36.35 -0.38
CA PHE A 34 0.73 36.15 0.71
C PHE A 34 -0.55 35.44 0.24
N GLU A 35 -1.13 35.86 -0.88
CA GLU A 35 -2.30 35.22 -1.48
C GLU A 35 -2.01 33.74 -1.79
N ASN A 36 -0.84 33.45 -2.37
CA ASN A 36 -0.42 32.08 -2.67
C ASN A 36 -0.18 31.25 -1.41
N LEU A 37 0.37 31.82 -0.34
CA LEU A 37 0.49 31.15 0.96
C LEU A 37 -0.88 30.78 1.53
N VAL A 38 -1.84 31.72 1.50
CA VAL A 38 -3.19 31.48 2.03
C VAL A 38 -3.90 30.40 1.24
N LEU A 39 -3.87 30.47 -0.10
CA LEU A 39 -4.44 29.46 -0.98
C LEU A 39 -3.76 28.09 -0.76
N TYR A 40 -2.43 28.07 -0.68
CA TYR A 40 -1.68 26.84 -0.39
C TYR A 40 -2.10 26.21 0.94
N CYS A 41 -2.22 27.02 2.00
CA CYS A 41 -2.64 26.50 3.31
C CYS A 41 -4.09 26.01 3.31
N PHE A 42 -4.97 26.71 2.58
CA PHE A 42 -6.40 26.38 2.53
C PHE A 42 -6.67 25.14 1.65
N ASP A 43 -6.19 25.16 0.41
CA ASP A 43 -6.38 24.08 -0.55
C ASP A 43 -5.50 22.87 -0.21
N GLY A 44 -4.28 23.13 0.27
CA GLY A 44 -3.33 22.09 0.62
C GLY A 44 -3.82 21.18 1.75
N LEU A 45 -4.65 21.67 2.67
CA LEU A 45 -5.25 20.81 3.70
C LEU A 45 -6.20 19.78 3.10
N GLU A 46 -7.05 20.21 2.16
CA GLU A 46 -8.02 19.33 1.52
C GLU A 46 -7.33 18.31 0.61
N ASP A 47 -6.32 18.74 -0.16
CA ASP A 47 -5.53 17.84 -1.01
C ASP A 47 -4.74 16.83 -0.18
N LYS A 48 -4.19 17.24 0.97
CA LYS A 48 -3.50 16.31 1.88
C LYS A 48 -4.44 15.32 2.54
N LYS A 49 -5.68 15.71 2.87
CA LYS A 49 -6.70 14.78 3.35
C LYS A 49 -7.07 13.75 2.29
N LYS A 50 -7.32 14.18 1.05
CA LYS A 50 -7.63 13.28 -0.08
C LYS A 50 -6.49 12.30 -0.34
N GLU A 51 -5.25 12.76 -0.35
CA GLU A 51 -4.11 11.85 -0.54
C GLU A 51 -3.95 10.90 0.64
N TYR A 52 -4.20 11.35 1.88
CA TYR A 52 -4.21 10.48 3.04
C TYR A 52 -5.27 9.37 2.92
N GLU A 53 -6.51 9.71 2.57
CA GLU A 53 -7.59 8.74 2.35
C GLU A 53 -7.25 7.77 1.20
N ARG A 54 -6.64 8.25 0.13
CA ARG A 54 -6.19 7.41 -0.99
C ARG A 54 -5.15 6.40 -0.53
N LEU A 55 -4.15 6.83 0.24
CA LEU A 55 -3.11 5.97 0.78
C LEU A 55 -3.67 4.96 1.79
N ASP A 56 -4.61 5.37 2.64
CA ASP A 56 -5.26 4.47 3.60
C ASP A 56 -6.05 3.37 2.89
N ASN A 57 -6.81 3.72 1.85
CA ASN A 57 -7.52 2.75 1.01
C ASN A 57 -6.55 1.75 0.34
N LEU A 58 -5.41 2.22 -0.19
CA LEU A 58 -4.39 1.34 -0.77
C LEU A 58 -3.80 0.37 0.25
N ILE A 59 -3.64 0.81 1.51
CA ILE A 59 -3.17 -0.06 2.60
C ILE A 59 -4.22 -1.13 2.91
N VAL A 60 -5.51 -0.76 2.98
CA VAL A 60 -6.61 -1.69 3.20
C VAL A 60 -6.67 -2.75 2.09
N ASP A 61 -6.62 -2.32 0.83
CA ASP A 61 -6.62 -3.22 -0.33
C ASP A 61 -5.41 -4.16 -0.32
N SER A 62 -4.22 -3.62 -0.06
CA SER A 62 -3.00 -4.43 0.05
C SER A 62 -3.11 -5.50 1.14
N ARG A 63 -3.65 -5.14 2.31
CA ARG A 63 -3.88 -6.10 3.42
C ARG A 63 -4.86 -7.20 3.03
N LYS A 64 -5.89 -6.88 2.24
CA LYS A 64 -6.83 -7.87 1.73
C LYS A 64 -6.13 -8.87 0.80
N THR A 65 -5.34 -8.38 -0.16
CA THR A 65 -4.55 -9.23 -1.06
C THR A 65 -3.59 -10.15 -0.30
N TRP A 66 -2.90 -9.62 0.72
CA TRP A 66 -2.01 -10.43 1.56
C TRP A 66 -2.74 -11.52 2.33
N ARG A 67 -3.96 -11.24 2.81
CA ARG A 67 -4.79 -12.25 3.48
C ARG A 67 -5.20 -13.37 2.52
N GLU A 68 -5.71 -13.01 1.34
CA GLU A 68 -6.11 -13.98 0.32
C GLU A 68 -4.93 -14.85 -0.14
N LEU A 69 -3.74 -14.27 -0.27
CA LEU A 69 -2.52 -15.02 -0.57
C LEU A 69 -2.14 -15.95 0.59
N GLY A 70 -2.26 -15.50 1.84
CA GLY A 70 -2.04 -16.30 3.03
C GLY A 70 -2.98 -17.51 3.11
N ASP A 71 -4.26 -17.31 2.83
CA ASP A 71 -5.26 -18.39 2.79
C ASP A 71 -4.93 -19.40 1.69
N THR A 72 -4.52 -18.92 0.51
CA THR A 72 -4.07 -19.77 -0.59
C THR A 72 -2.83 -20.59 -0.21
N LEU A 73 -1.85 -19.96 0.44
CA LEU A 73 -0.63 -20.64 0.88
C LEU A 73 -0.93 -21.71 1.93
N TYR A 74 -1.90 -21.47 2.81
CA TYR A 74 -2.36 -22.46 3.78
C TYR A 74 -2.89 -23.72 3.07
N VAL A 75 -3.76 -23.54 2.07
CA VAL A 75 -4.28 -24.65 1.25
C VAL A 75 -3.15 -25.41 0.54
N VAL A 76 -2.20 -24.70 -0.06
CA VAL A 76 -1.02 -25.34 -0.68
C VAL A 76 -0.21 -26.13 0.34
N GLY A 77 -0.01 -25.60 1.54
CA GLY A 77 0.68 -26.28 2.63
C GLY A 77 -0.01 -27.60 3.01
N ASP A 78 -1.34 -27.61 3.10
CA ASP A 78 -2.11 -28.81 3.38
C ASP A 78 -2.04 -29.83 2.23
N MET A 79 -2.10 -29.37 0.98
CA MET A 79 -1.88 -30.24 -0.19
C MET A 79 -0.50 -30.92 -0.15
N VAL A 80 0.55 -30.20 0.24
CA VAL A 80 1.90 -30.79 0.38
C VAL A 80 1.94 -31.86 1.47
N LYS A 81 1.21 -31.69 2.58
CA LYS A 81 1.11 -32.74 3.62
C LYS A 81 0.41 -33.98 3.08
N GLU A 82 -0.70 -33.81 2.37
CA GLU A 82 -1.45 -34.92 1.76
C GLU A 82 -0.59 -35.67 0.72
N LEU A 83 0.11 -34.95 -0.15
CA LEU A 83 1.02 -35.57 -1.12
C LEU A 83 2.14 -36.37 -0.43
N ASN A 84 2.68 -35.89 0.69
CA ASN A 84 3.66 -36.65 1.47
C ASN A 84 3.08 -37.90 2.12
N SER A 85 1.83 -37.85 2.58
CA SER A 85 1.10 -39.02 3.08
C SER A 85 0.91 -40.07 1.99
N ILE A 86 0.46 -39.64 0.81
CA ILE A 86 0.29 -40.52 -0.36
C ILE A 86 1.63 -41.15 -0.76
N ARG A 87 2.71 -40.37 -0.82
CA ARG A 87 4.05 -40.86 -1.14
C ARG A 87 4.47 -42.00 -0.21
N ARG A 88 4.32 -41.83 1.11
CA ARG A 88 4.66 -42.88 2.09
C ARG A 88 3.87 -44.16 1.87
N ARG A 89 2.57 -44.05 1.58
CA ARG A 89 1.72 -45.22 1.29
C ARG A 89 2.15 -45.94 0.02
N ILE A 90 2.56 -45.22 -1.02
CA ILE A 90 3.12 -45.81 -2.25
C ILE A 90 4.44 -46.55 -1.97
N GLU A 91 5.31 -45.99 -1.13
CA GLU A 91 6.55 -46.63 -0.70
C GLU A 91 6.29 -47.92 0.08
N GLU A 92 5.29 -47.92 0.98
CA GLU A 92 4.84 -49.11 1.72
C GLU A 92 4.29 -50.19 0.78
N LEU A 93 3.37 -49.83 -0.12
CA LEU A 93 2.81 -50.76 -1.10
C LEU A 93 3.88 -51.36 -2.02
N SER A 94 4.83 -50.54 -2.47
CA SER A 94 5.97 -51.02 -3.27
C SER A 94 6.80 -52.08 -2.53
N LYS A 95 6.99 -51.88 -1.22
CA LYS A 95 7.71 -52.83 -0.38
C LYS A 95 6.95 -54.15 -0.22
N GLU A 96 5.64 -54.09 0.01
CA GLU A 96 4.77 -55.27 0.11
C GLU A 96 4.73 -56.05 -1.19
N LEU A 97 4.59 -55.36 -2.33
CA LEU A 97 4.62 -55.98 -3.65
C LEU A 97 5.93 -56.74 -3.89
N GLY A 98 7.08 -56.16 -3.53
CA GLY A 98 8.37 -56.83 -3.64
C GLY A 98 8.50 -58.08 -2.74
N VAL A 99 7.75 -58.17 -1.64
CA VAL A 99 7.66 -59.40 -0.83
C VAL A 99 6.83 -60.46 -1.56
N VAL A 100 5.69 -60.06 -2.14
CA VAL A 100 4.80 -60.96 -2.90
C VAL A 100 5.52 -61.50 -4.13
N GLU A 101 6.20 -60.66 -4.92
CA GLU A 101 6.99 -61.08 -6.08
C GLU A 101 8.04 -62.13 -5.68
N LYS A 102 8.79 -61.89 -4.60
CA LYS A 102 9.75 -62.87 -4.08
C LYS A 102 9.11 -64.17 -3.60
N ALA A 103 7.87 -64.15 -3.14
CA ALA A 103 7.16 -65.37 -2.75
C ALA A 103 6.66 -66.15 -3.98
N CYS A 104 6.22 -65.44 -5.03
CA CYS A 104 5.69 -66.05 -6.25
C CYS A 104 6.78 -66.58 -7.20
N TYR A 105 7.97 -65.97 -7.23
CA TYR A 105 9.09 -66.37 -8.10
C TYR A 105 10.18 -67.19 -7.40
N LYS A 106 9.89 -67.79 -6.23
CA LYS A 106 10.76 -68.81 -5.64
C LYS A 106 10.58 -70.13 -6.40
N GLU A 107 11.48 -70.39 -7.35
CA GLU A 107 11.94 -71.75 -7.69
C GLU A 107 12.99 -72.22 -6.68
#